data_AF-A0A3B0YEU7-F1
#
_entry.id   AF-A0A3B0YEU7-F1
#
_cell.length_a   1.000
_cell.length_b   1.000
_cell.length_c   1.000
_cell.angle_alpha   90.00
_cell.angle_beta   90.00
_cell.angle_gamma   90.00
#
_symmetry.space_group_name_H-M   'P 1'
#
loop_
_entity.id
_entity.type
_entity.pdbx_description
1 polymer ?
#
loop_
_entity_poly.entity_id
_entity_poly.type
_entity_poly.pdbx_seq_one_letter_code
_entity_poly.pdbx_strand_id
1 'polypeptide(L)'
;MLEKTENKSLVGSELLSVIAEVFPLQLLSQEIINNTSASWEGYDYSKEFEAGVFGKSWDMLDKVFIETHASAIIYLEHQAFFAIFPAYLSYLVRNDAYNEVPFMVASKLTKTNDELELRVFDAMVNSLSNAQKIVIRHVLIFLSKNHVEEVMQLALTSYWKDMAEGSI
;
A
#
# COMPACT_ATOMS: atom_id res chain seq x y z
N MET A 1 -25.65 15.13 -11.84
CA MET A 1 -24.43 15.04 -11.00
C MET A 1 -24.42 13.84 -10.05
N LEU A 2 -25.42 12.92 -10.10
CA LEU A 2 -25.54 11.77 -9.18
C LEU A 2 -24.85 10.49 -9.69
N GLU A 3 -24.70 10.32 -11.01
CA GLU A 3 -24.15 9.10 -11.62
C GLU A 3 -22.65 8.86 -11.36
N LYS A 4 -21.87 9.92 -11.08
CA LYS A 4 -20.42 9.78 -10.82
C LYS A 4 -20.10 9.14 -9.46
N THR A 5 -20.96 9.35 -8.46
CA THR A 5 -20.71 8.90 -7.09
C THR A 5 -21.05 7.42 -6.92
N GLU A 6 -22.14 6.94 -7.51
CA GLU A 6 -22.55 5.53 -7.44
C GLU A 6 -21.56 4.59 -8.14
N ASN A 7 -21.04 5.00 -9.31
CA ASN A 7 -20.06 4.22 -10.05
C ASN A 7 -18.71 4.15 -9.30
N LYS A 8 -18.27 5.24 -8.67
CA LYS A 8 -17.05 5.25 -7.84
C LYS A 8 -17.18 4.34 -6.61
N SER A 9 -18.35 4.32 -5.98
CA SER A 9 -18.62 3.45 -4.82
C SER A 9 -18.57 1.96 -5.19
N LEU A 10 -19.13 1.59 -6.34
CA LEU A 10 -19.12 0.21 -6.81
C LEU A 10 -17.68 -0.25 -7.13
N VAL A 11 -16.95 0.54 -7.93
CA VAL A 11 -15.55 0.23 -8.28
C VAL A 11 -14.66 0.12 -7.04
N GLY A 12 -14.84 1.01 -6.05
CA GLY A 12 -14.12 0.92 -4.78
C GLY A 12 -14.40 -0.39 -4.03
N SER A 13 -15.65 -0.83 -3.99
CA SER A 13 -16.03 -2.08 -3.31
C SER A 13 -15.49 -3.34 -4.00
N GLU A 14 -15.46 -3.34 -5.32
CA GLU A 14 -14.86 -4.42 -6.11
C GLU A 14 -13.34 -4.48 -5.86
N LEU A 15 -12.65 -3.33 -5.89
CA LEU A 15 -11.21 -3.27 -5.59
C LEU A 15 -10.88 -3.79 -4.20
N LEU A 16 -11.68 -3.44 -3.18
CA LEU A 16 -11.49 -3.96 -1.83
C LEU A 16 -11.62 -5.48 -1.76
N SER A 17 -12.55 -6.05 -2.51
CA SER A 17 -12.75 -7.50 -2.57
C SER A 17 -11.55 -8.18 -3.24
N VAL A 18 -11.06 -7.64 -4.35
CA VAL A 18 -9.89 -8.18 -5.06
C VAL A 18 -8.60 -8.02 -4.23
N ILE A 19 -8.44 -6.93 -3.48
CA ILE A 19 -7.34 -6.78 -2.52
C ILE A 19 -7.37 -7.93 -1.50
N ALA A 20 -8.54 -8.23 -0.93
CA ALA A 20 -8.67 -9.31 0.06
C ALA A 20 -8.41 -10.72 -0.52
N GLU A 21 -8.72 -10.93 -1.79
CA GLU A 21 -8.46 -12.21 -2.48
C GLU A 21 -6.98 -12.41 -2.80
N VAL A 22 -6.30 -11.35 -3.25
CA VAL A 22 -4.95 -11.43 -3.81
C VAL A 22 -3.86 -11.27 -2.74
N PHE A 23 -4.18 -10.64 -1.61
CA PHE A 23 -3.26 -10.49 -0.49
C PHE A 23 -3.68 -11.36 0.70
N PRO A 24 -2.88 -12.37 1.07
CA PRO A 24 -3.26 -13.32 2.11
C PRO A 24 -3.38 -12.64 3.48
N LEU A 25 -4.35 -13.10 4.26
CA LEU A 25 -4.43 -12.77 5.68
C LEU A 25 -3.30 -13.50 6.42
N GLN A 26 -2.40 -12.73 7.02
CA GLN A 26 -1.29 -13.25 7.82
C GLN A 26 -1.29 -12.55 9.17
N LEU A 27 -1.22 -13.33 10.25
CA LEU A 27 -1.02 -12.78 11.59
C LEU A 27 0.41 -12.25 11.72
N LEU A 28 0.54 -11.02 12.18
CA LEU A 28 1.81 -10.34 12.36
C LEU A 28 2.47 -10.85 13.65
N SER A 29 3.42 -11.77 13.47
CA SER A 29 4.27 -12.29 14.55
C SER A 29 5.44 -11.34 14.82
N GLN A 30 6.11 -11.52 15.97
CA GLN A 30 7.32 -10.75 16.27
C GLN A 30 8.42 -10.97 15.22
N GLU A 31 8.51 -12.18 14.65
CA GLU A 31 9.47 -12.48 13.58
C GLU A 31 9.20 -11.63 12.33
N ILE A 32 7.93 -11.49 11.93
CA ILE A 32 7.54 -10.64 10.79
C ILE A 32 7.83 -9.19 11.12
N ILE A 33 7.47 -8.74 12.31
CA ILE A 33 7.66 -7.37 12.77
C ILE A 33 9.14 -7.00 12.84
N ASN A 34 10.01 -7.93 13.25
CA ASN A 34 11.47 -7.70 13.29
C ASN A 34 12.12 -7.76 11.90
N ASN A 35 11.38 -8.19 10.87
CA ASN A 35 11.84 -8.21 9.48
C ASN A 35 11.54 -6.88 8.78
N THR A 36 11.99 -5.79 9.40
CA THR A 36 11.90 -4.41 8.92
C THR A 36 13.27 -3.93 8.43
N SER A 37 13.31 -2.76 7.80
CA SER A 37 14.58 -2.17 7.37
C SER A 37 15.52 -1.93 8.55
N ALA A 38 16.83 -1.83 8.28
CA ALA A 38 17.81 -1.42 9.28
C ALA A 38 17.56 -0.01 9.85
N SER A 39 16.69 0.79 9.21
CA SER A 39 16.27 2.11 9.67
C SER A 39 15.00 2.11 10.53
N TRP A 40 14.43 0.93 10.84
CA TRP A 40 13.21 0.81 11.66
C TRP A 40 13.33 1.49 13.02
N GLU A 41 14.49 1.41 13.67
CA GLU A 41 14.76 2.10 14.94
C GLU A 41 14.73 3.62 14.82
N GLY A 42 14.88 4.15 13.60
CA GLY A 42 14.73 5.58 13.29
C GLY A 42 13.29 6.03 13.10
N TYR A 43 12.31 5.12 13.20
CA TYR A 43 10.91 5.47 13.28
C TYR A 43 10.50 5.70 14.74
N ASP A 44 10.19 6.96 15.07
CA ASP A 44 9.92 7.42 16.43
C ASP A 44 8.80 6.64 17.17
N TYR A 45 7.87 6.05 16.41
CA TYR A 45 6.72 5.30 16.94
C TYR A 45 6.82 3.80 16.66
N SER A 46 8.02 3.28 16.45
CA SER A 46 8.27 1.86 16.17
C SER A 46 7.63 0.96 17.22
N LYS A 47 7.88 1.19 18.51
CA LYS A 47 7.33 0.34 19.59
C LYS A 47 5.80 0.36 19.66
N GLU A 48 5.18 1.52 19.52
CA GLU A 48 3.73 1.68 19.49
C GLU A 48 3.12 0.97 18.28
N PHE A 49 3.78 1.07 17.12
CA PHE A 49 3.38 0.35 15.92
C PHE A 49 3.45 -1.16 16.13
N GLU A 50 4.58 -1.68 16.61
CA GLU A 50 4.79 -3.11 16.86
C GLU A 50 3.71 -3.68 17.79
N ALA A 51 3.45 -3.01 18.91
CA ALA A 51 2.39 -3.39 19.84
C ALA A 51 1.00 -3.32 19.20
N GLY A 52 0.77 -2.32 18.35
CA GLY A 52 -0.50 -2.10 17.66
C GLY A 52 -0.81 -3.15 16.59
N VAL A 53 0.21 -3.75 15.97
CA VAL A 53 0.05 -4.77 14.91
C VAL A 53 0.21 -6.21 15.40
N PHE A 54 0.89 -6.45 16.52
CA PHE A 54 1.17 -7.81 17.00
C PHE A 54 -0.09 -8.66 17.16
N GLY A 55 -0.08 -9.85 16.54
CA GLY A 55 -1.19 -10.80 16.59
C GLY A 55 -2.41 -10.39 15.77
N LYS A 56 -2.33 -9.32 14.97
CA LYS A 56 -3.38 -8.88 14.03
C LYS A 56 -3.00 -9.23 12.59
N SER A 57 -4.00 -9.35 11.74
CA SER A 57 -3.86 -9.29 10.28
C SER A 57 -4.17 -7.88 9.77
N TRP A 58 -3.78 -7.58 8.52
CA TRP A 58 -3.93 -6.24 7.94
C TRP A 58 -5.38 -5.73 7.93
N ASP A 59 -6.36 -6.61 7.81
CA ASP A 59 -7.80 -6.26 7.79
C ASP A 59 -8.34 -5.86 9.16
N MET A 60 -7.60 -6.16 10.24
CA MET A 60 -7.91 -5.75 11.60
C MET A 60 -7.28 -4.39 11.98
N LEU A 61 -6.47 -3.80 11.09
CA LEU A 61 -5.88 -2.49 11.30
C LEU A 61 -6.90 -1.41 10.92
N ASP A 62 -7.34 -0.66 11.91
CA ASP A 62 -8.37 0.36 11.71
C ASP A 62 -7.81 1.64 11.07
N LYS A 63 -8.75 2.54 10.71
CA LYS A 63 -8.44 3.82 10.09
C LYS A 63 -7.45 4.65 10.92
N VAL A 64 -7.71 4.77 12.22
CA VAL A 64 -6.93 5.65 13.11
C VAL A 64 -5.50 5.16 13.19
N PHE A 65 -5.30 3.84 13.31
CA PHE A 65 -3.98 3.23 13.30
C PHE A 65 -3.18 3.58 12.04
N ILE A 66 -3.77 3.38 10.85
CA ILE A 66 -3.09 3.66 9.58
C ILE A 66 -2.73 5.15 9.44
N GLU A 67 -3.59 6.05 9.90
CA GLU A 67 -3.33 7.50 9.87
C GLU A 67 -2.23 7.91 10.84
N THR A 68 -2.26 7.41 12.08
CA THR A 68 -1.23 7.68 13.09
C THR A 68 0.14 7.16 12.64
N HIS A 69 0.17 6.04 11.93
CA HIS A 69 1.40 5.38 11.48
C HIS A 69 1.63 5.49 9.97
N ALA A 70 1.22 6.61 9.36
CA ALA A 70 1.32 6.81 7.91
C ALA A 70 2.74 6.57 7.35
N SER A 71 3.78 7.03 8.06
CA SER A 71 5.18 6.91 7.66
C SER A 71 5.80 5.54 7.91
N ALA A 72 5.19 4.67 8.71
CA ALA A 72 5.75 3.35 9.05
C ALA A 72 6.04 2.52 7.80
N ILE A 73 5.18 2.60 6.78
CA ILE A 73 5.34 1.91 5.49
C ILE A 73 6.67 2.21 4.79
N ILE A 74 7.32 3.33 5.12
CA ILE A 74 8.63 3.67 4.53
C ILE A 74 9.74 2.75 5.03
N TYR A 75 9.57 2.21 6.24
CA TYR A 75 10.54 1.40 6.96
C TYR A 75 10.20 -0.10 6.92
N LEU A 76 9.00 -0.46 6.45
CA LEU A 76 8.63 -1.85 6.25
C LEU A 76 9.32 -2.41 5.01
N GLU A 77 9.95 -3.57 5.17
CA GLU A 77 10.57 -4.32 4.08
C GLU A 77 10.06 -5.77 4.07
N HIS A 78 10.35 -6.49 3.00
CA HIS A 78 10.11 -7.93 2.89
C HIS A 78 8.73 -8.38 3.39
N GLN A 79 8.71 -9.31 4.35
CA GLN A 79 7.49 -9.93 4.84
C GLN A 79 6.61 -8.96 5.62
N ALA A 80 7.19 -8.03 6.38
CA ALA A 80 6.44 -7.00 7.10
C ALA A 80 5.69 -6.09 6.12
N PHE A 81 6.37 -5.68 5.04
CA PHE A 81 5.74 -4.88 3.99
C PHE A 81 4.55 -5.63 3.39
N PHE A 82 4.74 -6.85 2.88
CA PHE A 82 3.65 -7.59 2.23
C PHE A 82 2.49 -7.96 3.17
N ALA A 83 2.77 -8.14 4.46
CA ALA A 83 1.75 -8.46 5.44
C ALA A 83 0.91 -7.25 5.87
N ILE A 84 1.42 -6.01 5.72
CA ILE A 84 0.76 -4.78 6.21
C ILE A 84 0.28 -3.88 5.07
N PHE A 85 1.01 -3.83 3.96
CA PHE A 85 0.71 -3.00 2.79
C PHE A 85 -0.76 -3.06 2.29
N PRO A 86 -1.46 -4.22 2.32
CA PRO A 86 -2.87 -4.29 1.92
C PRO A 86 -3.81 -3.43 2.79
N ALA A 87 -3.46 -3.17 4.06
CA ALA A 87 -4.21 -2.25 4.91
C ALA A 87 -4.11 -0.81 4.38
N TYR A 88 -2.92 -0.38 3.94
CA TYR A 88 -2.71 0.95 3.36
C TYR A 88 -3.46 1.10 2.03
N LEU A 89 -3.44 0.09 1.16
CA LEU A 89 -4.24 0.10 -0.08
C LEU A 89 -5.74 0.18 0.22
N SER A 90 -6.23 -0.66 1.13
CA SER A 90 -7.63 -0.68 1.53
C SER A 90 -8.07 0.64 2.15
N TYR A 91 -7.20 1.25 2.96
CA TYR A 91 -7.42 2.57 3.53
C TYR A 91 -7.61 3.62 2.43
N LEU A 92 -6.72 3.67 1.43
CA LEU A 92 -6.78 4.66 0.35
C LEU A 92 -8.00 4.46 -0.57
N VAL A 93 -8.43 3.23 -0.80
CA VAL A 93 -9.65 2.96 -1.59
C VAL A 93 -10.92 3.39 -0.83
N ARG A 94 -10.95 3.22 0.50
CA ARG A 94 -12.11 3.59 1.34
C ARG A 94 -12.20 5.07 1.66
N ASN A 95 -11.06 5.77 1.71
CA ASN A 95 -10.99 7.13 2.25
C ASN A 95 -10.45 8.10 1.21
N ASP A 96 -11.15 9.22 1.05
CA ASP A 96 -10.59 10.39 0.39
C ASP A 96 -9.72 11.13 1.41
N ALA A 97 -8.45 10.72 1.51
CA ALA A 97 -7.54 11.14 2.57
C ALA A 97 -6.73 12.38 2.18
N TYR A 98 -6.79 13.43 3.00
CA TYR A 98 -5.97 14.65 2.89
C TYR A 98 -4.75 14.63 3.83
N ASN A 99 -4.30 13.45 4.24
CA ASN A 99 -3.19 13.29 5.18
C ASN A 99 -1.93 12.76 4.47
N GLU A 100 -0.95 12.29 5.24
CA GLU A 100 0.33 11.83 4.72
C GLU A 100 0.28 10.46 4.05
N VAL A 101 -0.76 9.64 4.32
CA VAL A 101 -0.84 8.24 3.84
C VAL A 101 -0.68 8.12 2.32
N PRO A 102 -1.38 8.89 1.47
CA PRO A 102 -1.20 8.82 0.02
C PRO A 102 0.24 9.09 -0.43
N PHE A 103 0.93 10.03 0.21
CA PHE A 103 2.31 10.38 -0.13
C PHE A 103 3.29 9.28 0.26
N MET A 104 3.11 8.68 1.45
CA MET A 104 3.96 7.59 1.93
C MET A 104 3.78 6.31 1.12
N VAL A 105 2.54 5.99 0.72
CA VAL A 105 2.27 4.87 -0.18
C VAL A 105 2.83 5.14 -1.58
N ALA A 106 2.58 6.33 -2.13
CA ALA A 106 3.05 6.66 -3.47
C ALA A 106 4.58 6.70 -3.55
N SER A 107 5.30 7.17 -2.53
CA SER A 107 6.76 7.15 -2.53
C SER A 107 7.32 5.73 -2.60
N LYS A 108 6.70 4.75 -1.90
CA LYS A 108 7.09 3.33 -2.05
C LYS A 108 6.73 2.70 -3.37
N LEU A 109 5.69 3.19 -4.03
CA LEU A 109 5.27 2.71 -5.34
C LEU A 109 5.90 3.47 -6.50
N THR A 110 6.69 4.50 -6.24
CA THR A 110 7.35 5.29 -7.28
C THR A 110 8.74 4.75 -7.54
N LYS A 111 9.01 4.37 -8.78
CA LYS A 111 10.36 4.02 -9.23
C LYS A 111 11.19 5.30 -9.39
N THR A 112 12.30 5.41 -8.65
CA THR A 112 13.22 6.55 -8.73
C THR A 112 14.52 6.18 -9.45
N ASN A 113 15.36 7.18 -9.75
CA ASN A 113 16.69 6.99 -10.33
C ASN A 113 17.80 6.92 -9.27
N ASP A 114 17.46 7.07 -7.98
CA ASP A 114 18.43 6.86 -6.90
C ASP A 114 18.78 5.37 -6.81
N GLU A 115 20.06 5.03 -6.81
CA GLU A 115 20.49 3.63 -6.90
C GLU A 115 20.03 2.79 -5.71
N LEU A 116 19.97 3.36 -4.51
CA LEU A 116 19.56 2.64 -3.31
C LEU A 116 18.05 2.41 -3.33
N GLU A 117 17.28 3.47 -3.56
CA GLU A 117 15.82 3.38 -3.65
C GLU A 117 15.37 2.48 -4.79
N LEU A 118 16.04 2.53 -5.95
CA LEU A 118 15.77 1.68 -7.10
C LEU A 118 15.97 0.20 -6.75
N ARG A 119 17.04 -0.16 -6.03
CA ARG A 119 17.27 -1.54 -5.59
C ARG A 119 16.17 -2.03 -4.65
N VAL A 120 15.74 -1.18 -3.71
CA VAL A 120 14.65 -1.50 -2.78
C VAL A 120 13.33 -1.68 -3.53
N PHE A 121 13.02 -0.76 -4.44
CA PHE A 121 11.83 -0.83 -5.30
C PHE A 121 11.82 -2.10 -6.14
N ASP A 122 12.91 -2.41 -6.85
CA ASP A 122 13.00 -3.60 -7.70
C ASP A 122 12.87 -4.89 -6.87
N ALA A 123 13.47 -4.96 -5.68
CA ALA A 123 13.33 -6.10 -4.78
C ALA A 123 11.88 -6.30 -4.30
N MET A 124 11.21 -5.22 -3.90
CA MET A 124 9.79 -5.23 -3.55
C MET A 124 8.94 -5.72 -4.73
N VAL A 125 9.10 -5.12 -5.90
CA VAL A 125 8.33 -5.46 -7.10
C VAL A 125 8.59 -6.91 -7.53
N ASN A 126 9.83 -7.40 -7.49
CA ASN A 126 10.15 -8.77 -7.88
C ASN A 126 9.56 -9.82 -6.93
N SER A 127 9.25 -9.44 -5.69
CA SER A 127 8.63 -10.32 -4.71
C SER A 127 7.10 -10.37 -4.81
N LEU A 128 6.48 -9.44 -5.56
CA LEU A 128 5.04 -9.45 -5.81
C LEU A 128 4.68 -10.47 -6.90
N SER A 129 3.58 -11.20 -6.69
CA SER A 129 2.94 -11.98 -7.75
C SER A 129 2.35 -11.08 -8.84
N ASN A 130 2.12 -11.61 -10.04
CA ASN A 130 1.48 -10.86 -11.12
C ASN A 130 0.10 -10.35 -10.73
N ALA A 131 -0.69 -11.15 -10.02
CA ALA A 131 -2.01 -10.74 -9.51
C ALA A 131 -1.90 -9.53 -8.59
N GLN A 132 -0.97 -9.55 -7.62
CA GLN A 132 -0.75 -8.42 -6.71
C GLN A 132 -0.33 -7.16 -7.45
N LYS A 133 0.54 -7.28 -8.46
CA LYS A 133 0.96 -6.13 -9.27
C LYS A 133 -0.21 -5.53 -10.07
N ILE A 134 -1.07 -6.37 -10.64
CA ILE A 134 -2.28 -5.93 -11.37
C ILE A 134 -3.22 -5.18 -10.41
N VAL A 135 -3.44 -5.69 -9.20
CA VAL A 135 -4.28 -5.02 -8.19
C VAL A 135 -3.69 -3.67 -7.80
N ILE A 136 -2.38 -3.59 -7.53
CA ILE A 136 -1.71 -2.31 -7.22
C ILE A 136 -1.90 -1.31 -8.37
N ARG A 137 -1.71 -1.74 -9.62
CA ARG A 137 -1.97 -0.90 -10.80
C ARG A 137 -3.42 -0.39 -10.81
N HIS A 138 -4.41 -1.25 -10.57
CA HIS A 138 -5.82 -0.85 -10.56
C HIS A 138 -6.13 0.13 -9.43
N VAL A 139 -5.55 -0.06 -8.24
CA VAL A 139 -5.65 0.91 -7.14
C VAL A 139 -5.03 2.25 -7.54
N LEU A 140 -3.84 2.26 -8.14
CA LEU A 140 -3.22 3.49 -8.62
C LEU A 140 -4.07 4.20 -9.69
N ILE A 141 -4.66 3.48 -10.64
CA ILE A 141 -5.59 4.04 -11.64
C ILE A 141 -6.86 4.60 -11.00
N PHE A 142 -7.38 3.96 -9.96
CA PHE A 142 -8.54 4.44 -9.23
C PHE A 142 -8.22 5.72 -8.46
N LEU A 143 -7.09 5.75 -7.76
CA LEU A 143 -6.66 6.89 -6.95
C LEU A 143 -6.17 8.07 -7.81
N SER A 144 -5.64 7.81 -9.00
CA SER A 144 -5.16 8.83 -9.92
C SER A 144 -6.28 9.65 -10.58
N LYS A 145 -7.54 9.37 -10.26
CA LYS A 145 -8.73 10.13 -10.64
C LYS A 145 -9.36 10.88 -9.45
N ASN A 146 -8.68 10.90 -8.29
CA ASN A 146 -9.16 11.49 -7.03
C ASN A 146 -8.27 12.67 -6.59
N HIS A 147 -8.49 13.19 -5.37
CA HIS A 147 -7.76 14.37 -4.87
C HIS A 147 -6.24 14.19 -4.71
N VAL A 148 -5.76 12.95 -4.73
CA VAL A 148 -4.33 12.58 -4.69
C VAL A 148 -3.78 12.27 -6.08
N GLU A 149 -4.42 12.80 -7.13
CA GLU A 149 -4.13 12.50 -8.54
C GLU A 149 -2.65 12.63 -8.88
N GLU A 150 -2.02 13.78 -8.60
CA GLU A 150 -0.65 14.05 -9.04
C GLU A 150 0.37 13.03 -8.53
N VAL A 151 0.33 12.74 -7.22
CA VAL A 151 1.29 11.80 -6.60
C VAL A 151 1.01 10.35 -7.03
N MET A 152 -0.25 9.99 -7.23
CA MET A 152 -0.63 8.65 -7.70
C MET A 152 -0.35 8.46 -9.19
N GLN A 153 -0.49 9.52 -10.01
CA GLN A 153 -0.08 9.52 -11.42
C GLN A 153 1.43 9.38 -11.55
N LEU A 154 2.22 10.03 -10.69
CA LEU A 154 3.66 9.88 -10.67
C LEU A 154 4.05 8.42 -10.39
N ALA A 155 3.49 7.83 -9.34
CA ALA A 155 3.70 6.42 -9.03
C ALA A 155 3.30 5.53 -10.22
N LEU A 156 2.08 5.68 -10.72
CA LEU A 156 1.53 4.92 -11.85
C LEU A 156 2.43 4.96 -13.09
N THR A 157 2.88 6.15 -13.49
CA THR A 157 3.67 6.34 -14.72
C THR A 157 5.14 5.92 -14.56
N SER A 158 5.67 5.87 -13.34
CA SER A 158 7.06 5.46 -13.10
C SER A 158 7.36 3.98 -13.40
N TYR A 159 6.34 3.11 -13.36
CA TYR A 159 6.50 1.67 -13.59
C TYR A 159 5.20 0.95 -13.98
N TRP A 160 4.09 1.24 -13.29
CA TRP A 160 2.90 0.38 -13.30
C TRP A 160 2.03 0.50 -14.56
N LYS A 161 2.13 1.61 -15.29
CA LYS A 161 1.25 1.92 -16.44
C LYS A 161 1.29 0.86 -17.53
N ASP A 162 2.49 0.37 -17.86
CA ASP A 162 2.74 -0.51 -19.01
C ASP A 162 2.69 -2.00 -18.65
N MET A 163 2.32 -2.33 -17.41
CA MET A 163 2.05 -3.72 -17.03
C MET A 163 0.85 -4.23 -17.83
N ALA A 164 1.09 -5.25 -18.67
CA ALA A 164 0.06 -5.85 -19.51
C ALA A 164 -1.13 -6.31 -18.66
N GLU A 165 -2.34 -6.10 -19.18
CA GLU A 165 -3.59 -6.63 -18.61
C GLU A 165 -3.58 -8.16 -18.75
N GLY A 166 -2.95 -8.84 -17.80
CA GLY A 166 -3.21 -10.26 -17.59
C GLY A 166 -4.62 -10.40 -17.06
N SER A 167 -5.45 -11.19 -17.74
CA SER A 167 -6.82 -11.47 -17.32
C SER A 167 -6.86 -11.92 -15.85
N ILE A 168 -7.68 -11.25 -15.04
CA ILE A 168 -8.14 -11.76 -13.75
C ILE A 168 -9.13 -12.90 -14.02
#